data_AF-A0AAA9ZRK4-F1
#
_entry.id   AF-A0AAA9ZRK4-F1
#
_cell.length_a   1.000
_cell.length_b   1.000
_cell.length_c   1.000
_cell.angle_alpha   90.00
_cell.angle_beta   90.00
_cell.angle_gamma   90.00
#
_symmetry.space_group_name_H-M   'P 1'
#
loop_
_entity.id
_entity.type
_entity.pdbx_description
1 polymer ?
#
loop_
_entity_poly.entity_id
_entity_poly.type
_entity_poly.pdbx_seq_one_letter_code
_entity_poly.pdbx_strand_id
1 'polypeptide(L)'
;MSSSEEEHSMDEMNSSQESDSDNPSESDEAEDPSNTSTVQIADEDFRQMSFQDLLQLKRRLGSKVYNEAVFGKTQKETKETASRVAKEKSKNKRVLKEESDSDGPPEELTAKRKVPALGMAKNRREANQSSFKDPRFDSKQGYFSGRKFREQYGFINDLRTDELKTLKKQLEESEDPEEVQRLKFAIRRTENQILEFNKQKTQDKKRQDEKLQTRKTIDEGKRPFYEKKSTKKARELVEKYDKLKEEGKISKHIDKRKRKITAKDRKKLDFST
;
A
#
# COMPACT_ATOMS: atom_id res chain seq x y z
N MET A 1 2.25 -5.60 -66.37
CA MET A 1 3.34 -4.68 -65.99
C MET A 1 2.74 -3.74 -64.95
N SER A 2 2.75 -4.09 -63.65
CA SER A 2 3.87 -4.17 -62.68
C SER A 2 4.08 -2.85 -61.94
N SER A 3 4.42 -2.98 -60.64
CA SER A 3 4.56 -1.97 -59.57
C SER A 3 3.24 -1.72 -58.83
N SER A 4 2.89 -2.39 -57.72
CA SER A 4 3.63 -2.82 -56.51
C SER A 4 4.27 -1.65 -55.77
N GLU A 5 3.55 -1.11 -54.79
CA GLU A 5 4.11 -0.31 -53.70
C GLU A 5 4.00 -1.12 -52.42
N GLU A 6 5.17 -1.42 -51.86
CA GLU A 6 5.41 -2.25 -50.68
C GLU A 6 5.15 -1.45 -49.41
N GLU A 7 4.39 -2.03 -48.49
CA GLU A 7 4.37 -1.63 -47.10
C GLU A 7 5.64 -2.14 -46.41
N HIS A 8 6.34 -1.24 -45.71
CA HIS A 8 7.46 -1.63 -44.85
C HIS A 8 7.15 -1.31 -43.38
N SER A 9 6.81 -2.38 -42.67
CA SER A 9 6.78 -2.51 -41.23
C SER A 9 8.21 -2.52 -40.66
N MET A 10 8.49 -1.68 -39.67
CA MET A 10 9.67 -1.81 -38.82
C MET A 10 9.24 -1.80 -37.36
N ASP A 11 9.25 -2.99 -36.78
CA ASP A 11 9.26 -3.24 -35.34
C ASP A 11 10.71 -3.33 -34.82
N GLU A 12 10.84 -3.02 -33.53
CA GLU A 12 11.92 -3.38 -32.59
C GLU A 12 13.27 -2.64 -32.67
N MET A 13 13.44 -1.63 -31.79
CA MET A 13 14.64 -1.55 -30.96
C MET A 13 14.29 -1.21 -29.50
N ASN A 14 14.51 -2.21 -28.66
CA ASN A 14 14.64 -2.18 -27.21
C ASN A 14 15.77 -1.22 -26.80
N SER A 15 15.48 -0.19 -26.00
CA SER A 15 16.51 0.58 -25.28
C SER A 15 16.11 0.79 -23.83
N SER A 16 16.96 0.21 -22.99
CA SER A 16 16.97 0.19 -21.54
C SER A 16 16.89 1.58 -20.90
N GLN A 17 15.90 1.72 -20.03
CA GLN A 17 15.94 2.32 -18.71
C GLN A 17 17.33 2.74 -18.17
N GLU A 18 17.57 4.05 -18.11
CA GLU A 18 18.42 4.69 -17.10
C GLU A 18 17.74 6.00 -16.69
N SER A 19 17.43 6.11 -15.42
CA SER A 19 16.81 7.26 -14.79
C SER A 19 17.88 7.98 -13.98
N ASP A 20 18.29 9.16 -14.42
CA ASP A 20 18.93 10.12 -13.54
C ASP A 20 18.25 11.48 -13.64
N SER A 21 17.90 11.97 -12.47
CA SER A 21 17.03 13.10 -12.20
C SER A 21 17.89 14.16 -11.53
N ASP A 22 18.53 15.02 -12.32
CA ASP A 22 19.18 16.22 -11.79
C ASP A 22 18.30 17.44 -12.02
N ASN A 23 17.69 17.89 -10.92
CA ASN A 23 17.06 19.19 -10.78
C ASN A 23 18.04 20.13 -10.07
N PRO A 24 18.48 21.24 -10.67
CA PRO A 24 19.27 22.23 -9.97
C PRO A 24 18.32 23.10 -9.13
N SER A 25 18.31 22.91 -7.81
CA SER A 25 17.70 23.88 -6.90
C SER A 25 18.74 24.92 -6.51
N GLU A 26 18.60 26.08 -7.13
CA GLU A 26 19.15 27.35 -6.69
C GLU A 26 18.28 27.87 -5.53
N SER A 27 18.85 28.00 -4.33
CA SER A 27 18.26 28.78 -3.24
C SER A 27 19.34 29.18 -2.23
N ASP A 28 19.59 30.49 -2.22
CA ASP A 28 20.25 31.39 -1.27
C ASP A 28 20.70 30.85 0.10
N GLU A 29 22.01 30.97 0.34
CA GLU A 29 22.64 31.74 1.43
C GLU A 29 21.80 32.01 2.70
N ALA A 30 22.05 31.19 3.72
CA ALA A 30 22.02 31.60 5.11
C ALA A 30 23.09 30.81 5.89
N GLU A 31 24.22 31.48 6.13
CA GLU A 31 25.33 31.10 6.99
C GLU A 31 24.87 30.75 8.42
N ASP A 32 25.05 29.48 8.82
CA ASP A 32 25.11 29.07 10.23
C ASP A 32 26.27 28.05 10.41
N PRO A 33 27.43 28.48 10.94
CA PRO A 33 28.67 27.70 10.90
C PRO A 33 28.76 26.74 12.09
N SER A 34 27.94 25.68 12.14
CA SER A 34 28.21 24.55 13.03
C SER A 34 27.55 23.23 12.61
N ASN A 35 28.37 22.36 12.01
CA ASN A 35 28.16 20.93 11.67
C ASN A 35 27.98 20.59 10.18
N THR A 36 28.95 20.99 9.36
CA THR A 36 29.41 20.12 8.27
C THR A 36 30.43 19.15 8.85
N SER A 37 30.01 17.95 9.25
CA SER A 37 30.95 16.85 9.44
C SER A 37 31.43 16.39 8.06
N THR A 38 32.20 17.23 7.38
CA THR A 38 33.09 16.79 6.32
C THR A 38 33.98 15.75 6.94
N VAL A 39 33.72 14.49 6.60
CA VAL A 39 34.52 13.34 6.99
C VAL A 39 35.97 13.66 6.63
N GLN A 40 36.78 13.96 7.64
CA GLN A 40 38.19 14.23 7.47
C GLN A 40 38.82 12.91 7.03
N ILE A 41 39.03 12.76 5.73
CA ILE A 41 39.91 11.72 5.22
C ILE A 41 41.32 12.17 5.62
N ALA A 42 41.93 11.47 6.57
CA ALA A 42 43.09 11.99 7.30
C ALA A 42 44.33 12.22 6.40
N ASP A 43 44.47 11.45 5.32
CA ASP A 43 45.65 11.52 4.45
C ASP A 43 45.28 11.81 2.99
N GLU A 44 45.98 12.76 2.35
CA GLU A 44 45.83 13.11 0.92
C GLU A 44 46.06 11.91 0.00
N ASP A 45 46.92 10.98 0.44
CA ASP A 45 47.24 9.72 -0.25
C ASP A 45 45.99 8.85 -0.47
N PHE A 46 45.05 8.82 0.48
CA PHE A 46 43.81 8.04 0.34
C PHE A 46 42.82 8.66 -0.65
N ARG A 47 42.90 9.97 -0.89
CA ARG A 47 42.04 10.67 -1.85
C ARG A 47 42.48 10.45 -3.30
N GLN A 48 43.78 10.20 -3.53
CA GLN A 48 44.33 10.00 -4.87
C GLN A 48 44.28 8.53 -5.35
N MET A 49 44.10 7.57 -4.44
CA MET A 49 44.00 6.14 -4.82
C MET A 49 42.67 5.79 -5.48
N SER A 50 42.72 4.86 -6.43
CA SER A 50 41.51 4.35 -7.08
C SER A 50 40.64 3.57 -6.09
N PHE A 51 39.32 3.53 -6.33
CA PHE A 51 38.40 2.77 -5.48
C PHE A 51 38.77 1.29 -5.37
N GLN A 52 39.32 0.71 -6.44
CA GLN A 52 39.78 -0.68 -6.45
C GLN A 52 40.92 -0.89 -5.45
N ASP A 53 41.86 0.04 -5.39
CA ASP A 53 43.01 -0.02 -4.49
C ASP A 53 42.58 0.18 -3.03
N LEU A 54 41.64 1.09 -2.77
CA LEU A 54 41.02 1.27 -1.45
C LEU A 54 40.31 -0.01 -0.98
N LEU A 55 39.63 -0.72 -1.88
CA LEU A 55 38.94 -1.97 -1.55
C LEU A 55 39.94 -3.12 -1.28
N GLN A 56 41.02 -3.21 -2.06
CA GLN A 56 42.09 -4.18 -1.81
C GLN A 56 42.80 -3.88 -0.48
N LEU A 57 43.04 -2.62 -0.17
CA LEU A 57 43.66 -2.18 1.08
C LEU A 57 42.77 -2.52 2.28
N LYS A 58 41.45 -2.27 2.18
CA LYS A 58 40.48 -2.66 3.21
C LYS A 58 40.43 -4.18 3.43
N ARG A 59 40.59 -4.99 2.39
CA ARG A 59 40.64 -6.46 2.50
C ARG A 59 41.93 -6.94 3.16
N ARG A 60 43.07 -6.31 2.88
CA ARG A 60 44.38 -6.67 3.44
C ARG A 60 44.57 -6.21 4.88
N LEU A 61 44.25 -4.95 5.19
CA LEU A 61 44.42 -4.35 6.52
C LEU A 61 43.23 -4.64 7.47
N GLY A 62 42.08 -5.02 6.92
CA GLY A 62 40.85 -5.22 7.66
C GLY A 62 40.06 -3.93 7.89
N SER A 63 38.74 -4.05 8.02
CA SER A 63 37.82 -2.91 8.05
C SER A 63 38.00 -1.97 9.24
N LYS A 64 38.45 -2.47 10.40
CA LYS A 64 38.64 -1.66 11.61
C LYS A 64 39.85 -0.72 11.49
N VAL A 65 41.00 -1.25 11.08
CA VAL A 65 42.24 -0.49 10.91
C VAL A 65 42.12 0.48 9.75
N TYR A 66 41.51 0.05 8.63
CA TYR A 66 41.23 0.92 7.49
C TYR A 66 40.34 2.11 7.88
N ASN A 67 39.25 1.87 8.60
CA ASN A 67 38.35 2.97 8.99
C ASN A 67 39.02 3.92 10.00
N GLU A 68 39.87 3.41 10.88
CA GLU A 68 40.63 4.22 11.83
C GLU A 68 41.69 5.09 11.16
N ALA A 69 42.35 4.58 10.12
CA ALA A 69 43.32 5.34 9.33
C ALA A 69 42.63 6.37 8.42
N VAL A 70 41.59 5.96 7.69
CA VAL A 70 40.92 6.83 6.72
C VAL A 70 40.06 7.89 7.40
N PHE A 71 39.30 7.52 8.43
CA PHE A 71 38.33 8.42 9.07
C PHE A 71 38.82 8.96 10.43
N GLY A 72 40.05 8.64 10.81
CA GLY A 72 40.60 8.94 12.13
C GLY A 72 39.99 8.10 13.25
N LYS A 73 40.64 8.13 14.41
CA LYS A 73 40.03 7.66 15.66
C LYS A 73 38.88 8.59 16.01
N THR A 74 37.65 8.19 15.72
CA THR A 74 36.48 8.88 16.26
C THR A 74 36.57 8.81 17.78
N GLN A 75 36.94 9.91 18.43
CA GLN A 75 36.85 10.01 19.88
C GLN A 75 35.38 9.81 20.21
N LYS A 76 35.03 8.69 20.85
CA LYS A 76 33.79 8.64 21.60
C LYS A 76 33.99 9.59 22.76
N GLU A 77 33.65 10.85 22.55
CA GLU A 77 33.47 11.81 23.62
C GLU A 77 32.47 11.21 24.62
N THR A 78 33.00 10.70 25.72
CA THR A 78 32.22 10.48 26.93
C THR A 78 31.78 11.84 27.41
N LYS A 79 30.61 12.29 26.96
CA LYS A 79 29.90 13.44 27.55
C LYS A 79 29.47 13.06 28.96
N GLU A 80 30.38 13.24 29.90
CA GLU A 80 30.06 13.43 31.30
C GLU A 80 29.45 14.83 31.45
N THR A 81 28.12 14.90 31.49
CA THR A 81 27.33 15.64 32.48
C THR A 81 25.86 15.77 32.04
N ALA A 82 24.98 15.63 33.05
CA ALA A 82 23.57 16.01 33.05
C ALA A 82 22.54 15.15 32.25
N SER A 83 22.36 13.89 32.66
CA SER A 83 21.00 13.34 32.85
C SER A 83 21.03 12.14 33.80
N ARG A 84 20.82 12.39 35.10
CA ARG A 84 20.45 11.35 36.07
C ARG A 84 19.00 10.93 35.83
N VAL A 85 18.78 10.02 34.88
CA VAL A 85 17.67 9.07 34.91
C VAL A 85 18.26 7.73 34.51
N ALA A 86 18.46 6.87 35.50
CA ALA A 86 19.00 5.53 35.36
C ALA A 86 18.20 4.72 34.33
N LYS A 87 18.74 4.61 33.12
CA LYS A 87 18.45 3.51 32.19
C LYS A 87 19.58 2.51 32.35
N GLU A 88 19.50 1.67 33.37
CA GLU A 88 20.18 0.39 33.37
C GLU A 88 19.53 -0.49 32.29
N LYS A 89 19.99 -0.33 31.05
CA LYS A 89 19.75 -1.34 30.02
C LYS A 89 20.83 -2.41 30.14
N SER A 90 20.46 -3.47 30.87
CA SER A 90 20.43 -4.82 30.31
C SER A 90 21.72 -5.22 29.58
N LYS A 91 22.73 -5.62 30.36
CA LYS A 91 23.65 -6.70 29.96
C LYS A 91 22.94 -8.05 30.11
N ASN A 92 21.84 -8.24 29.38
CA ASN A 92 21.31 -9.58 29.15
C ASN A 92 21.79 -10.01 27.77
N LYS A 93 23.03 -10.50 27.74
CA LYS A 93 23.48 -11.50 26.78
C LYS A 93 22.56 -12.71 26.99
N ARG A 94 21.35 -12.67 26.42
CA ARG A 94 20.51 -13.84 26.24
C ARG A 94 21.29 -14.73 25.27
N VAL A 95 22.10 -15.60 25.86
CA VAL A 95 22.36 -16.90 25.28
C VAL A 95 21.00 -17.43 24.86
N LEU A 96 20.83 -17.60 23.55
CA LEU A 96 19.82 -18.47 22.98
C LEU A 96 20.14 -19.86 23.55
N LYS A 97 19.57 -20.16 24.72
CA LYS A 97 19.42 -21.52 25.18
C LYS A 97 18.06 -21.96 24.66
N GLU A 98 18.10 -22.42 23.42
CA GLU A 98 17.13 -23.39 22.94
C GLU A 98 17.15 -24.57 23.92
N GLU A 99 15.97 -25.07 24.27
CA GLU A 99 15.77 -26.30 25.06
C GLU A 99 16.45 -26.29 26.45
N SER A 100 15.78 -25.74 27.47
CA SER A 100 16.01 -26.21 28.84
C SER A 100 14.76 -26.93 29.30
N ASP A 101 14.89 -28.25 29.34
CA ASP A 101 13.96 -29.18 29.94
C ASP A 101 13.42 -28.69 31.28
N SER A 102 12.13 -28.96 31.44
CA SER A 102 11.28 -28.68 32.60
C SER A 102 11.75 -29.46 33.83
N ASP A 103 12.87 -29.08 34.44
CA ASP A 103 13.29 -29.64 35.73
C ASP A 103 14.00 -28.63 36.64
N GLY A 104 13.67 -27.34 36.47
CA GLY A 104 14.05 -26.27 37.39
C GLY A 104 12.95 -25.97 38.41
N PRO A 105 13.30 -25.50 39.63
CA PRO A 105 12.31 -25.03 40.58
C PRO A 105 11.53 -23.84 40.01
N PRO A 106 10.25 -23.66 40.38
CA PRO A 106 9.42 -22.58 39.86
C PRO A 106 10.05 -21.21 40.18
N GLU A 107 10.21 -20.37 39.16
CA GLU A 107 10.65 -18.98 39.33
C GLU A 107 9.47 -18.07 39.73
N GLU A 108 9.70 -17.18 40.69
CA GLU A 108 8.73 -16.17 41.08
C GLU A 108 8.59 -15.09 39.99
N LEU A 109 7.37 -14.87 39.51
CA LEU A 109 7.05 -13.86 38.50
C LEU A 109 6.16 -12.77 39.10
N THR A 110 6.41 -11.51 38.71
CA THR A 110 5.63 -10.36 39.17
C THR A 110 4.18 -10.39 38.64
N ALA A 111 3.21 -10.12 39.52
CA ALA A 111 1.78 -10.03 39.19
C ALA A 111 1.44 -8.86 38.24
N LYS A 112 2.37 -7.93 38.00
CA LYS A 112 2.21 -6.84 37.01
C LYS A 112 2.52 -7.31 35.58
N ARG A 113 3.08 -8.51 35.42
CA ARG A 113 3.36 -9.07 34.10
C ARG A 113 2.04 -9.45 33.43
N LYS A 114 1.68 -8.73 32.36
CA LYS A 114 0.50 -9.05 31.55
C LYS A 114 0.62 -10.47 31.00
N VAL A 115 -0.37 -11.31 31.29
CA VAL A 115 -0.47 -12.67 30.74
C VAL A 115 -0.78 -12.55 29.24
N PRO A 116 -0.11 -13.30 28.35
CA PRO A 116 -0.50 -13.34 26.94
C PRO A 116 -1.95 -13.82 26.84
N ALA A 117 -2.80 -13.07 26.12
CA ALA A 117 -4.18 -13.47 25.93
C ALA A 117 -4.23 -14.85 25.27
N LEU A 118 -5.09 -15.73 25.80
CA LEU A 118 -5.28 -17.10 25.34
C LEU A 118 -5.47 -17.10 23.80
N GLY A 119 -4.54 -17.73 23.08
CA GLY A 119 -4.56 -17.79 21.61
C GLY A 119 -3.55 -16.90 20.86
N MET A 120 -2.85 -15.96 21.52
CA MET A 120 -1.85 -15.11 20.85
C MET A 120 -0.50 -15.81 20.59
N ALA A 121 -0.24 -16.96 21.21
CA ALA A 121 0.99 -17.72 21.00
C ALA A 121 1.05 -18.48 19.65
N LYS A 122 -0.02 -18.44 18.84
CA LYS A 122 -0.20 -19.37 17.71
C LYS A 122 0.55 -19.00 16.43
N ASN A 123 1.06 -17.78 16.26
CA ASN A 123 1.44 -17.32 14.92
C ASN A 123 2.96 -17.30 14.63
N ARG A 124 3.83 -17.63 15.59
CA ARG A 124 5.28 -17.69 15.32
C ARG A 124 5.71 -18.97 14.62
N ARG A 125 5.01 -20.09 14.84
CA ARG A 125 5.36 -21.39 14.26
C ARG A 125 5.00 -21.48 12.77
N GLU A 126 3.94 -20.81 12.34
CA GLU A 126 3.50 -20.81 10.94
C GLU A 126 4.33 -19.87 10.04
N ALA A 127 4.96 -18.84 10.62
CA ALA A 127 5.77 -17.87 9.86
C ALA A 127 7.05 -18.47 9.25
N ASN A 128 7.55 -19.57 9.80
CA ASN A 128 8.78 -20.24 9.36
C ASN A 128 8.53 -21.50 8.52
N GLN A 129 7.27 -21.87 8.28
CA GLN A 129 6.94 -22.98 7.41
C GLN A 129 6.90 -22.46 5.97
N SER A 130 7.94 -22.79 5.18
CA SER A 130 7.93 -22.54 3.74
C SER A 130 6.94 -23.51 3.09
N SER A 131 5.67 -23.10 3.00
CA SER A 131 4.70 -23.82 2.19
C SER A 131 5.01 -23.58 0.72
N PHE A 132 4.98 -24.65 -0.10
CA PHE A 132 5.00 -24.52 -1.55
C PHE A 132 3.78 -23.69 -1.96
N LYS A 133 4.02 -22.44 -2.35
CA LYS A 133 2.99 -21.55 -2.88
C LYS A 133 3.03 -21.61 -4.39
N ASP A 134 1.86 -21.68 -5.01
CA ASP A 134 1.74 -21.48 -6.45
C ASP A 134 2.38 -20.13 -6.82
N PRO A 135 3.36 -20.10 -7.74
CA PRO A 135 4.10 -18.90 -8.09
C PRO A 135 3.20 -17.75 -8.49
N ARG A 136 2.01 -18.00 -9.06
CA ARG A 136 1.03 -16.96 -9.39
C ARG A 136 0.56 -16.15 -8.18
N PHE A 137 0.65 -16.75 -7.00
CA PHE A 137 0.28 -16.13 -5.73
C PHE A 137 1.51 -15.87 -4.84
N ASP A 138 2.73 -15.98 -5.38
CA ASP A 138 3.92 -15.55 -4.67
C ASP A 138 3.93 -14.01 -4.57
N SER A 139 4.22 -13.51 -3.37
CA SER A 139 4.28 -12.08 -3.07
C SER A 139 5.35 -11.36 -3.89
N LYS A 140 6.31 -12.10 -4.47
CA LYS A 140 7.39 -11.57 -5.30
C LYS A 140 6.97 -11.27 -6.75
N GLN A 141 5.86 -11.83 -7.24
CA GLN A 141 5.41 -11.64 -8.65
C GLN A 141 4.74 -10.27 -8.91
N GLY A 142 4.69 -9.39 -7.89
CA GLY A 142 4.20 -8.02 -8.01
C GLY A 142 2.88 -7.77 -7.27
N TYR A 143 2.34 -6.57 -7.47
CA TYR A 143 1.17 -6.09 -6.73
C TYR A 143 -0.11 -6.15 -7.55
N PHE A 144 -1.19 -6.63 -6.92
CA PHE A 144 -2.52 -6.62 -7.54
C PHE A 144 -3.01 -5.18 -7.74
N SER A 145 -3.21 -4.79 -9.00
CA SER A 145 -3.87 -3.53 -9.35
C SER A 145 -5.31 -3.79 -9.75
N GLY A 146 -6.26 -3.44 -8.88
CA GLY A 146 -7.68 -3.63 -9.16
C GLY A 146 -8.16 -2.92 -10.43
N ARG A 147 -7.54 -1.79 -10.80
CA ARG A 147 -7.84 -1.09 -12.05
C ARG A 147 -7.41 -1.89 -13.27
N LYS A 148 -6.14 -2.31 -13.32
CA LYS A 148 -5.62 -3.13 -14.43
C LYS A 148 -6.40 -4.43 -14.55
N PHE A 149 -6.75 -5.06 -13.43
CA PHE A 149 -7.60 -6.25 -13.42
C PHE A 149 -8.96 -6.00 -14.08
N ARG A 150 -9.65 -4.90 -13.75
CA ARG A 150 -10.93 -4.56 -14.39
C ARG A 150 -10.80 -4.22 -15.87
N GLU A 151 -9.67 -3.64 -16.29
CA GLU A 151 -9.37 -3.34 -17.69
C GLU A 151 -9.11 -4.65 -18.47
N GLN A 152 -8.25 -5.52 -17.97
CA GLN A 152 -7.81 -6.76 -18.63
C GLN A 152 -8.87 -7.87 -18.58
N TYR A 153 -9.61 -7.97 -17.47
CA TYR A 153 -10.62 -9.00 -17.25
C TYR A 153 -12.05 -8.43 -17.27
N GLY A 154 -12.27 -7.38 -18.07
CA GLY A 154 -13.58 -6.74 -18.21
C GLY A 154 -14.66 -7.70 -18.70
N PHE A 155 -14.29 -8.65 -19.57
CA PHE A 155 -15.19 -9.66 -20.15
C PHE A 155 -15.88 -10.55 -19.10
N ILE A 156 -15.30 -10.71 -17.90
CA ILE A 156 -15.93 -11.47 -16.82
C ILE A 156 -17.27 -10.82 -16.43
N ASN A 157 -17.37 -9.49 -16.51
CA ASN A 157 -18.62 -8.83 -16.23
C ASN A 157 -19.66 -9.08 -17.33
N ASP A 158 -19.24 -9.17 -18.59
CA ASP A 158 -20.13 -9.49 -19.71
C ASP A 158 -20.67 -10.92 -19.56
N LEU A 159 -19.80 -11.87 -19.20
CA LEU A 159 -20.21 -13.23 -18.85
C LEU A 159 -21.24 -13.25 -17.72
N ARG A 160 -21.03 -12.47 -16.65
CA ARG A 160 -22.02 -12.33 -15.56
C ARG A 160 -23.35 -11.76 -16.05
N THR A 161 -23.36 -10.86 -17.03
CA THR A 161 -24.62 -10.35 -17.57
C THR A 161 -25.38 -11.43 -18.34
N ASP A 162 -24.68 -12.33 -19.01
CA ASP A 162 -25.30 -13.47 -19.69
C ASP A 162 -25.78 -14.53 -18.69
N GLU A 163 -24.98 -14.84 -17.66
CA GLU A 163 -25.40 -15.68 -16.52
C GLU A 163 -26.65 -15.13 -15.82
N LEU A 164 -26.75 -13.81 -15.69
CA LEU A 164 -27.94 -13.19 -15.11
C LEU A 164 -29.18 -13.45 -15.99
N LYS A 165 -29.05 -13.36 -17.31
CA LYS A 165 -30.16 -13.69 -18.23
C LYS A 165 -30.56 -15.16 -18.12
N THR A 166 -29.61 -16.09 -18.03
CA THR A 166 -29.91 -17.51 -17.87
C THR A 166 -30.58 -17.80 -16.53
N LEU A 167 -30.10 -17.21 -15.44
CA LEU A 167 -30.72 -17.36 -14.11
C LEU A 167 -32.16 -16.82 -14.07
N LYS A 168 -32.45 -15.73 -14.79
CA LYS A 168 -33.81 -15.20 -14.90
C LYS A 168 -34.74 -16.14 -15.66
N LYS A 169 -34.28 -16.72 -16.77
CA LYS A 169 -35.05 -17.75 -17.50
C LYS A 169 -35.33 -18.97 -16.63
N GLN A 170 -34.32 -19.47 -15.93
CA GLN A 170 -34.48 -20.60 -15.00
C GLN A 170 -35.49 -20.29 -13.89
N LEU A 171 -35.52 -19.05 -13.39
CA LEU A 171 -36.48 -18.63 -12.37
C LEU A 171 -37.93 -18.61 -12.90
N GLU A 172 -38.11 -18.30 -14.18
CA GLU A 172 -39.42 -18.33 -14.85
C GLU A 172 -39.91 -19.76 -15.11
N GLU A 173 -38.98 -20.69 -15.36
CA GLU A 173 -39.26 -22.11 -15.62
C GLU A 173 -39.42 -22.95 -14.33
N SER A 174 -38.78 -22.56 -13.23
CA SER A 174 -38.79 -23.32 -11.98
C SER A 174 -40.10 -23.16 -11.20
N GLU A 175 -40.73 -24.29 -10.84
CA GLU A 175 -41.92 -24.32 -9.98
C GLU A 175 -41.60 -24.68 -8.52
N ASP A 176 -40.46 -25.33 -8.26
CA ASP A 176 -40.05 -25.74 -6.90
C ASP A 176 -39.74 -24.51 -6.02
N PRO A 177 -40.45 -24.33 -4.87
CA PRO A 177 -40.22 -23.21 -3.98
C PRO A 177 -38.78 -23.11 -3.44
N GLU A 178 -38.07 -24.22 -3.24
CA GLU A 178 -36.68 -24.17 -2.76
C GLU A 178 -35.73 -23.66 -3.84
N GLU A 179 -35.88 -24.18 -5.06
CA GLU A 179 -35.06 -23.77 -6.20
C GLU A 179 -35.31 -22.31 -6.57
N VAL A 180 -36.57 -21.86 -6.56
CA VAL A 180 -36.97 -20.47 -6.74
C VAL A 180 -36.25 -19.55 -5.75
N GLN A 181 -36.12 -19.94 -4.48
CA GLN A 181 -35.39 -19.15 -3.49
C GLN A 181 -33.89 -19.10 -3.77
N ARG A 182 -33.29 -20.23 -4.14
CA ARG A 182 -31.86 -20.32 -4.51
C ARG A 182 -31.56 -19.46 -5.74
N LEU A 183 -32.41 -19.51 -6.76
CA LEU A 183 -32.30 -18.71 -7.98
C LEU A 183 -32.45 -17.21 -7.69
N LYS A 184 -33.46 -16.81 -6.91
CA LYS A 184 -33.61 -15.40 -6.47
C LYS A 184 -32.37 -14.89 -5.73
N PHE A 185 -31.78 -15.72 -4.86
CA PHE A 185 -30.55 -15.37 -4.17
C PHE A 185 -29.38 -15.21 -5.14
N ALA A 186 -29.20 -16.15 -6.08
CA ALA A 186 -28.17 -16.11 -7.10
C ALA A 186 -28.29 -14.85 -7.98
N ILE A 187 -29.49 -14.54 -8.48
CA ILE A 187 -29.77 -13.34 -9.28
C ILE A 187 -29.37 -12.08 -8.51
N ARG A 188 -29.84 -11.94 -7.26
CA ARG A 188 -29.51 -10.77 -6.43
C ARG A 188 -28.00 -10.65 -6.21
N ARG A 189 -27.30 -11.77 -6.01
CA ARG A 189 -25.84 -11.78 -5.84
C ARG A 189 -25.15 -11.31 -7.12
N THR A 190 -25.52 -11.85 -8.28
CA THR A 190 -24.93 -11.50 -9.58
C THR A 190 -25.22 -10.04 -9.96
N GLU A 191 -26.46 -9.57 -9.75
CA GLU A 191 -26.84 -8.16 -9.93
C GLU A 191 -25.96 -7.23 -9.08
N ASN A 192 -25.76 -7.53 -7.79
CA ASN A 192 -24.91 -6.73 -6.93
C ASN A 192 -23.44 -6.73 -7.39
N GLN A 193 -22.93 -7.85 -7.90
CA GLN A 193 -21.57 -7.94 -8.44
C GLN A 193 -21.38 -7.04 -9.67
N ILE A 194 -22.35 -7.06 -10.59
CA ILE A 194 -22.34 -6.21 -11.79
C ILE A 194 -22.42 -4.73 -11.39
N LEU A 195 -23.31 -4.38 -10.46
CA LEU A 195 -23.47 -3.00 -9.97
C LEU A 195 -22.19 -2.49 -9.31
N GLU A 196 -21.56 -3.28 -8.43
CA GLU A 196 -20.30 -2.88 -7.80
C GLU A 196 -19.15 -2.79 -8.81
N PHE A 197 -19.07 -3.69 -9.80
CA PHE A 197 -18.09 -3.59 -10.88
C PHE A 197 -18.23 -2.26 -11.65
N ASN A 198 -19.45 -1.93 -12.09
CA ASN A 198 -19.73 -0.69 -12.82
C ASN A 198 -19.43 0.57 -11.97
N LYS A 199 -19.76 0.53 -10.69
CA LYS A 199 -19.43 1.60 -9.74
C LYS A 199 -17.92 1.78 -9.59
N GLN A 200 -17.14 0.71 -9.49
CA GLN A 200 -15.68 0.80 -9.42
C GLN A 200 -15.09 1.31 -10.75
N LYS A 201 -15.60 0.83 -11.88
CA LYS A 201 -15.18 1.27 -13.22
C LYS A 201 -15.41 2.76 -13.43
N THR A 202 -16.58 3.27 -13.04
CA THR A 202 -16.88 4.72 -13.12
C THR A 202 -15.99 5.55 -12.19
N GLN A 203 -15.68 5.07 -10.99
CA GLN A 203 -14.73 5.74 -10.09
C GLN A 203 -13.30 5.76 -10.64
N ASP A 204 -12.86 4.66 -11.24
CA ASP A 204 -11.55 4.59 -11.88
C ASP A 204 -11.45 5.55 -13.05
N LYS A 205 -12.49 5.62 -13.89
CA LYS A 205 -12.58 6.57 -15.01
C LYS A 205 -12.50 8.01 -14.52
N LYS A 206 -13.30 8.39 -13.52
CA LYS A 206 -13.23 9.74 -12.90
C LYS A 206 -11.82 10.07 -12.41
N ARG A 207 -11.14 9.11 -11.77
CA ARG A 207 -9.76 9.29 -11.29
C ARG A 207 -8.76 9.42 -12.44
N GLN A 208 -8.96 8.70 -13.54
CA GLN A 208 -8.14 8.84 -14.75
C GLN A 208 -8.36 10.20 -15.39
N ASP A 209 -9.61 10.65 -15.53
CA ASP A 209 -9.95 11.94 -16.09
C ASP A 209 -9.31 13.08 -15.28
N GLU A 210 -9.41 13.03 -13.94
CA GLU A 210 -8.70 13.99 -13.06
C GLU A 210 -7.19 14.02 -13.34
N LYS A 211 -6.55 12.84 -13.48
CA LYS A 211 -5.12 12.75 -13.79
C LYS A 211 -4.77 13.33 -15.17
N LEU A 212 -5.61 13.08 -16.16
CA LEU A 212 -5.42 13.61 -17.51
C LEU A 212 -5.55 15.13 -17.52
N GLN A 213 -6.53 15.69 -16.81
CA GLN A 213 -6.66 17.15 -16.67
C GLN A 213 -5.46 17.77 -15.96
N THR A 214 -4.94 17.12 -14.90
CA THR A 214 -3.72 17.60 -14.24
C THR A 214 -2.50 17.56 -15.16
N ARG A 215 -2.37 16.54 -16.02
CA ARG A 215 -1.29 16.48 -17.00
C ARG A 215 -1.41 17.61 -18.03
N LYS A 216 -2.59 17.79 -18.62
CA LYS A 216 -2.86 18.87 -19.59
C LYS A 216 -2.52 20.26 -19.03
N THR A 217 -2.90 20.53 -17.79
CA THR A 217 -2.59 21.82 -17.15
C THR A 217 -1.08 22.03 -16.93
N ILE A 218 -0.35 20.98 -16.58
CA ILE A 218 1.13 21.01 -16.50
C ILE A 218 1.75 21.21 -17.89
N ASP A 219 1.25 20.51 -18.90
CA ASP A 219 1.74 20.61 -20.29
C ASP A 219 1.51 22.03 -20.86
N GLU A 220 0.43 22.70 -20.45
CA GLU A 220 0.17 24.12 -20.72
C GLU A 220 1.08 25.09 -19.94
N GLY A 221 1.95 24.59 -19.06
CA GLY A 221 2.82 25.39 -18.17
C GLY A 221 2.08 26.02 -16.98
N LYS A 222 0.81 25.66 -16.74
CA LYS A 222 0.01 26.17 -15.62
C LYS A 222 0.18 25.27 -14.40
N ARG A 223 0.06 25.87 -13.21
CA ARG A 223 0.08 25.12 -11.95
C ARG A 223 -1.24 24.32 -11.79
N PRO A 224 -1.19 22.97 -11.67
CA PRO A 224 -2.40 22.16 -11.53
C PRO A 224 -3.13 22.47 -10.21
N PHE A 225 -4.45 22.61 -10.28
CA PHE A 225 -5.30 22.82 -9.10
C PHE A 225 -5.89 21.50 -8.60
N TYR A 226 -5.60 21.16 -7.35
CA TYR A 226 -6.12 19.97 -6.68
C TYR A 226 -7.25 20.34 -5.72
N GLU A 227 -8.45 19.88 -6.02
CA GLU A 227 -9.60 20.13 -5.16
C GLU A 227 -9.49 19.43 -3.82
N LYS A 228 -9.94 20.14 -2.77
CA LYS A 228 -10.03 19.59 -1.41
C LYS A 228 -10.98 18.40 -1.39
N LYS A 229 -10.71 17.43 -0.50
CA LYS A 229 -11.56 16.25 -0.34
C LYS A 229 -13.02 16.61 0.04
N SER A 230 -13.23 17.70 0.77
CA SER A 230 -14.56 18.20 1.15
C SER A 230 -15.36 18.70 -0.05
N THR A 231 -14.73 19.45 -0.97
CA THR A 231 -15.41 19.98 -2.16
C THR A 231 -15.76 18.86 -3.13
N LYS A 232 -14.87 17.88 -3.31
CA LYS A 232 -15.17 16.66 -4.08
C LYS A 232 -16.39 15.90 -3.53
N LYS A 233 -16.44 15.71 -2.21
CA LYS A 233 -17.60 15.10 -1.54
C LYS A 233 -18.89 15.90 -1.73
N ALA A 234 -18.82 17.23 -1.65
CA ALA A 234 -19.97 18.09 -1.88
C ALA A 234 -20.50 17.93 -3.32
N ARG A 235 -19.62 17.95 -4.33
CA ARG A 235 -20.01 17.67 -5.72
C ARG A 235 -20.62 16.29 -5.91
N GLU A 236 -20.01 15.24 -5.34
CA GLU A 236 -20.58 13.89 -5.39
C GLU A 236 -21.97 13.81 -4.76
N LEU A 237 -22.24 14.59 -3.70
CA LEU A 237 -23.57 14.64 -3.07
C LEU A 237 -24.58 15.35 -3.96
N VAL A 238 -24.19 16.43 -4.62
CA VAL A 238 -25.03 17.14 -5.60
C VAL A 238 -25.34 16.22 -6.78
N GLU A 239 -24.34 15.57 -7.38
CA GLU A 239 -24.57 14.60 -8.47
C GLU A 239 -25.51 13.46 -8.06
N LYS A 240 -25.38 12.95 -6.82
CA LYS A 240 -26.28 11.91 -6.31
C LYS A 240 -27.69 12.42 -6.10
N TYR A 241 -27.84 13.67 -5.64
CA TYR A 241 -29.13 14.32 -5.46
C TYR A 241 -29.83 14.50 -6.80
N ASP A 242 -29.13 15.02 -7.80
CA ASP A 242 -29.67 15.26 -9.14
C ASP A 242 -30.12 13.95 -9.79
N LYS A 243 -29.29 12.90 -9.74
CA LYS A 243 -29.68 11.55 -10.21
C LYS A 243 -30.92 11.02 -9.50
N LEU A 244 -31.02 11.18 -8.18
CA LEU A 244 -32.21 10.74 -7.43
C LEU A 244 -33.45 11.57 -7.74
N LYS A 245 -33.27 12.86 -8.10
CA LYS A 245 -34.34 13.77 -8.50
C LYS A 245 -34.85 13.40 -9.90
N GLU A 246 -33.94 13.15 -10.85
CA GLU A 246 -34.25 12.66 -12.20
C GLU A 246 -34.97 11.31 -12.15
N GLU A 247 -34.52 10.39 -11.30
CA GLU A 247 -35.18 9.08 -11.10
C GLU A 247 -36.50 9.17 -10.31
N GLY A 248 -36.87 10.33 -9.75
CA GLY A 248 -38.06 10.50 -8.90
C GLY A 248 -38.01 9.77 -7.55
N LYS A 249 -36.83 9.32 -7.10
CA LYS A 249 -36.63 8.51 -5.88
C LYS A 249 -36.17 9.33 -4.67
N ILE A 250 -36.11 10.65 -4.81
CA ILE A 250 -35.62 11.56 -3.78
C ILE A 250 -36.43 11.50 -2.47
N SER A 251 -37.76 11.49 -2.55
CA SER A 251 -38.65 11.41 -1.37
C SER A 251 -38.40 10.12 -0.59
N LYS A 252 -38.40 8.98 -1.28
CA LYS A 252 -38.09 7.65 -0.72
C LYS A 252 -36.71 7.63 -0.05
N HIS A 253 -35.70 8.28 -0.65
CA HIS A 253 -34.37 8.37 -0.07
C HIS A 253 -34.36 9.18 1.25
N ILE A 254 -35.04 10.33 1.26
CA ILE A 254 -35.19 11.18 2.45
C ILE A 254 -35.92 10.42 3.56
N ASP A 255 -37.04 9.76 3.24
CA ASP A 255 -37.81 9.01 4.23
C ASP A 255 -37.02 7.85 4.82
N LYS A 256 -36.27 7.12 3.98
CA LYS A 256 -35.37 6.05 4.44
C LYS A 256 -34.25 6.61 5.33
N ARG A 257 -33.74 7.81 5.04
CA ARG A 257 -32.74 8.48 5.87
C ARG A 257 -33.35 8.92 7.21
N LYS A 258 -34.53 9.52 7.21
CA LYS A 258 -35.29 9.88 8.42
C LYS A 258 -35.51 8.67 9.31
N ARG A 259 -36.06 7.57 8.77
CA ARG A 259 -36.27 6.31 9.51
C ARG A 259 -34.99 5.73 10.12
N LYS A 260 -33.85 5.83 9.42
CA LYS A 260 -32.55 5.39 9.95
C LYS A 260 -32.05 6.28 11.08
N ILE A 261 -32.27 7.59 11.00
CA ILE A 261 -31.89 8.54 12.04
C ILE A 261 -32.73 8.30 13.28
N THR A 262 -34.06 8.26 13.15
CA THR A 262 -34.95 8.00 14.28
C THR A 262 -34.68 6.66 14.96
N ALA A 263 -34.39 5.59 14.19
CA ALA A 263 -34.01 4.30 14.76
C ALA A 263 -32.67 4.32 15.50
N LYS A 264 -31.70 5.14 15.06
CA LYS A 264 -30.43 5.35 15.76
C LYS A 264 -30.64 6.16 17.04
N ASP A 265 -31.47 7.19 16.98
CA ASP A 265 -31.75 8.05 18.13
C ASP A 265 -32.50 7.27 19.21
N ARG A 266 -33.49 6.44 18.84
CA ARG A 266 -34.14 5.51 19.78
C ARG A 266 -33.14 4.60 20.48
N LYS A 267 -32.27 3.93 19.70
CA LYS A 267 -31.23 3.08 20.29
C LYS A 267 -30.31 3.83 21.25
N LYS A 268 -29.93 5.08 20.95
CA LYS A 268 -29.09 5.88 21.85
C LYS A 268 -29.80 6.23 23.16
N LEU A 269 -31.11 6.49 23.11
CA LEU A 269 -31.92 6.74 24.30
C LEU A 269 -32.06 5.47 25.16
N ASP A 270 -32.22 4.30 24.52
CA ASP A 270 -32.31 2.99 25.19
C ASP A 270 -31.03 2.61 25.99
N PHE A 271 -29.87 3.23 25.70
CA PHE A 271 -28.60 3.02 26.44
C PHE A 271 -28.34 4.08 27.53
N SER A 272 -29.25 5.04 27.72
CA SER A 272 -29.09 6.16 28.66
C SER A 272 -29.95 6.03 29.93
N THR A 273 -30.60 4.89 30.12
CA THR A 273 -31.34 4.46 31.32
C THR A 273 -30.74 3.16 31.83
#